data_AF-A0A2M7FHH8-F1
#
_entry.id   AF-A0A2M7FHH8-F1
#
_cell.length_a   1.000
_cell.length_b   1.000
_cell.length_c   1.000
_cell.angle_alpha   90.00
_cell.angle_beta   90.00
_cell.angle_gamma   90.00
#
_symmetry.space_group_name_H-M   'P 1'
#
loop_
_entity.id
_entity.type
_entity.pdbx_description
1 polymer ?
#
loop_
_entity_poly.entity_id
_entity_poly.type
_entity_poly.pdbx_seq_one_letter_code
_entity_poly.pdbx_strand_id
1 'polypeptide(L)' 'ASLDERSRRIIESRWLCEGQASTLHELAAEFNVSAERIRQIEQKALGKMQSLITMPS' A
#
# COMPACT_ATOMS: atom_id res chain seq x y z
N ALA A 1 1.86 2.66 16.29
CA ALA A 1 1.09 1.99 15.23
C ALA A 1 1.99 1.87 14.00
N SER A 2 2.27 0.66 13.53
CA SER A 2 3.12 0.44 12.34
C SER A 2 2.27 -0.04 11.15
N LEU A 3 2.76 0.17 9.94
CA LEU A 3 2.18 -0.42 8.74
C LEU A 3 2.47 -1.92 8.73
N ASP A 4 1.44 -2.72 8.49
CA ASP A 4 1.58 -4.16 8.32
C ASP A 4 2.38 -4.44 7.04
N GLU A 5 3.16 -5.53 7.02
CA GLU A 5 4.11 -5.85 5.95
C GLU A 5 3.47 -5.81 4.55
N ARG A 6 2.27 -6.38 4.43
CA ARG A 6 1.50 -6.37 3.17
C ARG A 6 1.15 -4.95 2.72
N SER A 7 0.82 -4.06 3.65
CA SER A 7 0.50 -2.65 3.35
C SER A 7 1.74 -1.88 2.90
N ARG A 8 2.87 -2.11 3.59
CA ARG A 8 4.17 -1.54 3.23
C ARG A 8 4.56 -1.96 1.81
N ARG A 9 4.49 -3.26 1.51
CA ARG A 9 4.83 -3.81 0.19
C ARG A 9 4.00 -3.20 -0.93
N ILE A 10 2.68 -3.07 -0.75
CA ILE A 10 1.79 -2.46 -1.75
C ILE A 10 2.17 -0.99 -2.01
N ILE A 11 2.44 -0.21 -0.96
CA ILE A 11 2.84 1.19 -1.10
C ILE A 11 4.23 1.30 -1.74
N GLU A 12 5.20 0.50 -1.31
CA GLU A 12 6.55 0.48 -1.89
C GLU A 12 6.51 0.16 -3.37
N SER A 13 5.83 -0.92 -3.77
CA SER A 13 5.73 -1.33 -5.16
C SER A 13 5.00 -0.33 -6.06
N ARG A 14 4.11 0.51 -5.50
CA ARG A 14 3.32 1.49 -6.27
C ARG A 14 3.90 2.90 -6.29
N TRP A 15 4.52 3.33 -5.20
CA TRP A 15 4.92 4.72 -4.98
C TRP A 15 6.44 4.91 -4.85
N LEU A 16 7.17 3.87 -4.42
CA LEU A 16 8.61 3.93 -4.16
C LEU A 16 9.43 3.12 -5.19
N CYS A 17 8.77 2.48 -6.15
CA CYS A 17 9.44 1.79 -7.25
C CYS A 17 9.89 2.82 -8.30
N GLU A 18 11.21 2.93 -8.53
CA GLU A 18 11.79 3.84 -9.54
C GLU A 18 11.58 3.35 -10.99
N GLY A 19 10.93 2.19 -11.17
CA GLY A 19 10.63 1.58 -12.47
C GLY A 19 9.12 1.50 -12.77
N GLN A 20 8.68 0.38 -13.33
CA GLN A 20 7.25 0.15 -13.54
C GLN A 20 6.55 -0.15 -12.21
N ALA A 21 5.77 0.83 -11.73
CA ALA A 21 4.91 0.66 -10.58
C ALA A 21 3.97 -0.53 -10.79
N SER A 22 3.90 -1.43 -9.80
CA SER A 22 3.02 -2.59 -9.88
C SER A 22 1.56 -2.16 -9.97
N THR A 23 0.85 -2.73 -10.93
CA THR A 23 -0.58 -2.52 -11.09
C THR A 23 -1.34 -3.21 -9.97
N LEU A 24 -2.58 -2.77 -9.71
CA LEU A 24 -3.45 -3.41 -8.72
C LEU A 24 -3.69 -4.89 -9.05
N HIS A 25 -3.72 -5.26 -10.34
CA HIS A 25 -3.96 -6.63 -10.79
C HIS A 25 -2.75 -7.54 -10.53
N GLU A 26 -1.53 -7.04 -10.74
CA GLU A 26 -0.30 -7.81 -10.43
C GLU A 26 -0.18 -8.08 -8.94
N LEU A 27 -0.40 -7.06 -8.11
CA LEU A 27 -0.39 -7.21 -6.65
C LEU A 27 -1.54 -8.12 -6.18
N ALA A 28 -2.70 -8.04 -6.82
CA ALA A 28 -3.83 -8.91 -6.53
C ALA A 28 -3.49 -10.38 -6.82
N ALA A 29 -2.83 -10.66 -7.94
CA ALA A 29 -2.35 -11.99 -8.28
C ALA A 29 -1.25 -12.47 -7.29
N GLU A 30 -0.29 -11.61 -6.95
CA GLU A 30 0.80 -11.94 -6.01
C GLU A 30 0.26 -12.30 -4.62
N PHE A 31 -0.70 -11.53 -4.10
CA PHE A 31 -1.28 -11.76 -2.78
C PHE A 31 -2.48 -12.71 -2.78
N ASN A 32 -2.87 -13.23 -3.96
CA ASN A 32 -4.04 -14.07 -4.18
C ASN A 32 -5.33 -13.44 -3.61
N VAL A 33 -5.54 -12.16 -3.93
CA VAL A 33 -6.72 -11.37 -3.54
C VAL A 33 -7.29 -10.64 -4.76
N SER A 34 -8.41 -9.93 -4.60
CA SER A 34 -8.95 -9.09 -5.67
C SER A 34 -8.20 -7.75 -5.77
N ALA A 35 -8.21 -7.14 -6.96
CA ALA A 35 -7.68 -5.79 -7.19
C ALA A 35 -8.33 -4.75 -6.26
N GLU A 36 -9.63 -4.89 -6.01
CA GLU A 36 -10.34 -4.03 -5.05
C GLU A 36 -9.81 -4.22 -3.62
N ARG A 37 -9.43 -5.44 -3.24
CA ARG A 37 -8.81 -5.68 -1.93
C ARG A 37 -7.46 -4.97 -1.81
N ILE A 38 -6.64 -4.98 -2.86
CA ILE A 38 -5.38 -4.22 -2.88
C ILE A 38 -5.65 -2.72 -2.73
N ARG A 39 -6.63 -2.17 -3.46
CA ARG A 39 -7.04 -0.76 -3.37
C ARG A 39 -7.46 -0.37 -1.95
N GLN A 40 -8.22 -1.22 -1.26
CA GLN A 40 -8.61 -0.97 0.13
C GLN A 40 -7.41 -0.93 1.08
N ILE A 41 -6.46 -1.85 0.88
CA ILE A 41 -5.23 -1.91 1.70
C ILE A 41 -4.38 -0.66 1.43
N GLU A 42 -4.23 -0.25 0.17
CA GLU A 42 -3.55 0.98 -0.22
C GLU A 42 -4.15 2.21 0.48
N GLN A 43 -5.47 2.41 0.39
CA GLN A 43 -6.12 3.56 1.03
C GLN A 43 -5.95 3.55 2.56
N LYS A 44 -6.05 2.37 3.19
CA LYS A 44 -5.83 2.24 4.64
C LYS A 44 -4.38 2.54 5.02
N ALA A 45 -3.43 2.13 4.19
CA ALA A 45 -2.01 2.39 4.39
C ALA A 45 -1.69 3.88 4.27
N LEU A 46 -2.19 4.55 3.22
CA LEU A 46 -2.04 5.99 3.03
C LEU A 46 -2.67 6.79 4.18
N GLY A 47 -3.86 6.41 4.64
CA GLY A 47 -4.50 7.04 5.80
C GLY A 47 -3.67 6.92 7.08
N LYS A 48 -3.07 5.75 7.33
CA LYS A 48 -2.14 5.56 8.45
C LYS A 48 -0.88 6.43 8.30
N MET A 49 -0.29 6.51 7.11
CA MET A 49 0.90 7.35 6.85
C MET A 49 0.59 8.83 7.07
N GLN A 50 -0.52 9.32 6.53
CA GLN A 50 -0.96 10.70 6.75
C GLN A 50 -1.17 10.98 8.24
N SER A 51 -1.81 10.06 8.98
CA SER A 51 -1.99 10.23 10.42
C SER A 51 -0.66 10.25 11.20
N LEU A 52 0.36 9.51 10.76
CA LEU A 52 1.68 9.51 11.39
C LEU A 52 2.47 10.80 11.09
N ILE A 53 2.25 11.41 9.92
CA ILE A 53 2.93 12.65 9.51
C ILE A 53 2.22 13.89 10.08
N THR A 54 0.89 13.87 10.15
CA THR A 54 0.05 15.01 10.56
C THR A 54 -0.13 15.13 12.08
N MET A 55 0.20 14.11 12.88
CA MET A 55 0.29 14.28 14.33
C MET A 55 1.70 14.76 14.70
N PRO A 56 1.94 16.08 14.89
CA PRO A 56 3.15 16.50 15.56
C PRO A 56 3.09 15.97 17.00
N SER A 57 4.13 15.25 17.42
CA SER A 57 4.39 14.99 18.84
C SER A 57 4.81 16.27 19.54
#